data_AF-A0A354XBH8-F1
#
_entry.id   AF-A0A354XBH8-F1
#
_cell.length_a   1.000
_cell.length_b   1.000
_cell.length_c   1.000
_cell.angle_alpha   90.00
_cell.angle_beta   90.00
_cell.angle_gamma   90.00
#
_symmetry.space_group_name_H-M   'P 1'
#
loop_
_entity.id
_entity.type
_entity.pdbx_description
1 polymer ?
#
loop_
_entity_poly.entity_id
_entity_poly.type
_entity_poly.pdbx_seq_one_letter_code
_entity_poly.pdbx_strand_id
1 'polypeptide(L)'
;MSLFRPTSEFFSSAAPAEAEVRRTSEILGEAILSSVTSVRDSLPEQHRAHFETLRQEIIDFIKAHGISRESLGKPDLLREVTGKLSIQDLERLALLFERFEYLLKHKEPKEVTDPLEYAEEFYHLREQYDSQVSLLEQVGVLKEGAITGIDGKIYPIPTLEQIAMRLFERRETLRTKHDQGFTKLLLVPFGMSLDSLQETLEQFLLKYKKDNPNFHLNTRVPLRVFGNMYKDVDAGGIQNLVYHPQSFDQINHHGKTKIQILEEQEIARDFSPGWRVHLFQPARPEDTKSEGFAIIPKWNQGKVYGKEFPRRDLEAGEFTPNACLYFLKQVNRRQKDSPYYGESGLIPEDWIIAFMTHVSETDEPLDDSYDQKTSGTFLIGCFSPFQMKIPGADWNGEFSSVHLGGNDRAFLSSSVGLRTSVVV
;
A
#
# COMPACT_ATOMS: atom_id res chain seq x y z
N MET A 1 -56.73 -36.71 25.58
CA MET A 1 -57.12 -35.52 24.79
C MET A 1 -55.97 -35.30 23.81
N SER A 2 -56.04 -35.62 22.50
CA SER A 2 -57.14 -35.48 21.53
C SER A 2 -57.71 -34.05 21.57
N LEU A 3 -57.66 -33.27 20.49
CA LEU A 3 -58.31 -33.59 19.20
C LEU A 3 -57.55 -33.23 17.91
N PHE A 4 -57.94 -33.97 16.86
CA PHE A 4 -57.70 -33.84 15.41
C PHE A 4 -58.92 -33.12 14.75
N ARG A 5 -58.90 -32.51 13.55
CA ARG A 5 -57.85 -32.30 12.51
C ARG A 5 -58.05 -30.88 11.84
N PRO A 6 -58.17 -30.60 10.51
CA PRO A 6 -58.13 -29.21 9.97
C PRO A 6 -59.40 -28.80 9.17
N THR A 7 -59.35 -27.63 8.52
CA THR A 7 -60.10 -27.37 7.27
C THR A 7 -59.20 -26.79 6.19
N SER A 8 -59.32 -27.37 5.00
CA SER A 8 -58.77 -26.86 3.74
C SER A 8 -59.82 -25.97 3.09
N GLU A 9 -59.42 -24.91 2.41
CA GLU A 9 -60.03 -24.54 1.13
C GLU A 9 -59.02 -23.83 0.23
N PHE A 10 -59.20 -24.01 -1.08
CA PHE A 10 -58.26 -23.69 -2.16
C PHE A 10 -59.02 -22.86 -3.21
N PHE A 11 -58.29 -22.28 -4.18
CA PHE A 11 -58.81 -21.51 -5.34
C PHE A 11 -59.31 -20.08 -5.03
N SER A 12 -59.11 -19.06 -5.89
CA SER A 12 -58.24 -18.95 -7.09
C SER A 12 -58.08 -17.47 -7.45
N SER A 13 -56.90 -17.08 -7.93
CA SER A 13 -56.77 -16.05 -8.98
C SER A 13 -55.39 -16.17 -9.62
N ALA A 14 -55.31 -16.89 -10.74
CA ALA A 14 -54.09 -16.99 -11.53
C ALA A 14 -53.91 -15.72 -12.37
N ALA A 15 -52.78 -15.04 -12.19
CA ALA A 15 -52.16 -14.16 -13.18
C ALA A 15 -50.76 -14.73 -13.48
N PRO A 16 -50.30 -14.70 -14.75
CA PRO A 16 -49.17 -15.53 -15.16
C PRO A 16 -47.83 -14.99 -14.61
N ALA A 17 -47.08 -15.89 -13.96
CA ALA A 17 -45.71 -15.64 -13.48
C ALA A 17 -44.65 -15.59 -14.62
N GLU A 18 -45.06 -15.18 -15.82
CA GLU A 18 -44.23 -15.17 -17.04
C GLU A 18 -43.67 -13.77 -17.36
N ALA A 19 -44.08 -12.73 -16.63
CA ALA A 19 -43.65 -11.35 -16.86
C ALA A 19 -42.44 -10.89 -16.01
N GLU A 20 -42.11 -11.60 -14.93
CA GLU A 20 -41.18 -11.11 -13.89
C GLU A 20 -39.77 -11.73 -13.97
N VAL A 21 -39.52 -12.61 -14.96
CA VAL A 21 -38.20 -13.18 -15.24
C VAL A 21 -37.73 -12.82 -16.65
N ARG A 22 -37.55 -11.51 -16.89
CA ARG A 22 -36.48 -11.07 -17.81
C ARG A 22 -35.18 -11.67 -17.25
N ARG A 23 -34.41 -12.40 -18.06
CA ARG A 23 -33.21 -13.08 -17.54
C ARG A 23 -32.24 -12.02 -17.03
N THR A 24 -31.59 -12.24 -15.88
CA THR A 24 -30.73 -11.24 -15.25
C THR A 24 -29.66 -10.71 -16.21
N SER A 25 -29.11 -11.60 -17.04
CA SER A 25 -28.18 -11.31 -18.14
C SER A 25 -28.72 -10.40 -19.25
N GLU A 26 -30.02 -10.43 -19.54
CA GLU A 26 -30.65 -9.54 -20.54
C GLU A 26 -30.79 -8.12 -19.98
N ILE A 27 -31.13 -8.00 -18.69
CA ILE A 27 -31.19 -6.71 -17.97
C ILE A 27 -29.78 -6.12 -17.82
N LEU A 28 -28.80 -6.97 -17.46
CA LEU A 28 -27.39 -6.59 -17.35
C LEU A 28 -26.86 -6.11 -18.71
N GLY A 29 -27.15 -6.87 -19.77
CA GLY A 29 -26.85 -6.52 -21.16
C GLY A 29 -27.45 -5.17 -21.56
N GLU A 30 -28.76 -4.95 -21.38
CA GLU A 30 -29.39 -3.65 -21.64
C GLU A 30 -28.70 -2.52 -20.85
N ALA A 31 -28.54 -2.67 -19.53
CA ALA A 31 -28.01 -1.63 -18.64
C ALA A 31 -26.54 -1.26 -18.92
N ILE A 32 -25.70 -2.19 -19.38
CA ILE A 32 -24.32 -1.90 -19.75
C ILE A 32 -24.24 -1.36 -21.19
N LEU A 33 -24.96 -1.97 -22.13
CA LEU A 33 -24.79 -1.71 -23.57
C LEU A 33 -25.53 -0.49 -24.09
N SER A 34 -26.65 -0.12 -23.48
CA SER A 34 -27.49 0.97 -23.95
C SER A 34 -27.38 2.23 -23.08
N SER A 35 -27.48 3.41 -23.71
CA SER A 35 -27.38 4.72 -23.04
C SER A 35 -28.68 5.09 -22.30
N VAL A 36 -29.17 4.18 -21.47
CA VAL A 36 -30.51 4.26 -20.89
C VAL A 36 -30.45 5.01 -19.57
N THR A 37 -30.64 6.32 -19.71
CA THR A 37 -30.92 7.24 -18.60
C THR A 37 -31.98 6.66 -17.66
N SER A 38 -33.02 5.98 -18.13
CA SER A 38 -34.07 5.44 -17.23
C SER A 38 -33.61 4.35 -16.26
N VAL A 39 -32.57 3.56 -16.56
CA VAL A 39 -32.03 2.56 -15.60
C VAL A 39 -31.27 3.28 -14.49
N ARG A 40 -30.35 4.18 -14.87
CA ARG A 40 -29.63 5.06 -13.93
C ARG A 40 -30.59 5.94 -13.12
N ASP A 41 -31.59 6.51 -13.76
CA ASP A 41 -32.54 7.43 -13.14
C ASP A 41 -33.53 6.69 -12.22
N SER A 42 -33.69 5.37 -12.38
CA SER A 42 -34.38 4.49 -11.42
C SER A 42 -33.62 4.29 -10.10
N LEU A 43 -32.34 4.68 -10.05
CA LEU A 43 -31.54 4.66 -8.81
C LEU A 43 -31.68 5.99 -8.06
N PRO A 44 -31.66 5.94 -6.70
CA PRO A 44 -31.47 7.12 -5.86
C PRO A 44 -30.29 7.96 -6.34
N GLU A 45 -30.45 9.28 -6.32
CA GLU A 45 -29.49 10.22 -6.91
C GLU A 45 -28.05 10.02 -6.38
N GLN A 46 -27.93 9.77 -5.08
CA GLN A 46 -26.67 9.46 -4.38
C GLN A 46 -25.93 8.20 -4.89
N HIS A 47 -26.59 7.30 -5.62
CA HIS A 47 -26.01 6.05 -6.14
C HIS A 47 -25.82 6.04 -7.65
N ARG A 48 -26.25 7.10 -8.36
CA ARG A 48 -26.09 7.22 -9.83
C ARG A 48 -24.63 7.33 -10.26
N ALA A 49 -23.77 7.93 -9.43
CA ALA A 49 -22.34 7.97 -9.68
C ALA A 49 -21.71 6.55 -9.62
N HIS A 50 -22.05 5.78 -8.59
CA HIS A 50 -21.56 4.40 -8.42
C HIS A 50 -22.03 3.46 -9.56
N PHE A 51 -23.24 3.67 -10.09
CA PHE A 51 -23.71 2.98 -11.30
C PHE A 51 -22.81 3.22 -12.52
N GLU A 52 -22.45 4.48 -12.81
CA GLU A 52 -21.57 4.80 -13.94
C GLU A 52 -20.15 4.28 -13.69
N THR A 53 -19.65 4.29 -12.45
CA THR A 53 -18.35 3.69 -12.08
C THR A 53 -18.32 2.19 -12.38
N LEU A 54 -19.21 1.38 -11.80
CA LEU A 54 -19.25 -0.07 -12.05
C LEU A 54 -19.47 -0.39 -13.54
N ARG A 55 -20.32 0.39 -14.22
CA ARG A 55 -20.56 0.25 -15.66
C ARG A 55 -19.29 0.52 -16.47
N GLN A 56 -18.50 1.53 -16.09
CA GLN A 56 -17.25 1.87 -16.75
C GLN A 56 -16.14 0.85 -16.46
N GLU A 57 -16.04 0.34 -15.23
CA GLU A 57 -15.12 -0.75 -14.86
C GLU A 57 -15.38 -2.03 -15.67
N ILE A 58 -16.65 -2.44 -15.82
CA ILE A 58 -17.03 -3.56 -16.68
C ILE A 58 -16.62 -3.30 -18.13
N ILE A 59 -16.86 -2.08 -18.64
CA ILE A 59 -16.50 -1.66 -20.01
C ILE A 59 -14.98 -1.71 -20.23
N ASP A 60 -14.18 -1.25 -19.28
CA ASP A 60 -12.73 -1.22 -19.41
C ASP A 60 -12.12 -2.62 -19.22
N PHE A 61 -12.70 -3.44 -18.34
CA PHE A 61 -12.34 -4.86 -18.21
C PHE A 61 -12.53 -5.62 -19.54
N ILE A 62 -13.71 -5.52 -20.18
CA ILE A 62 -13.94 -6.23 -21.46
C ILE A 62 -13.04 -5.70 -22.57
N LYS A 63 -12.74 -4.39 -22.57
CA LYS A 63 -11.87 -3.75 -23.54
C LYS A 63 -10.43 -4.23 -23.41
N ALA A 64 -9.92 -4.36 -22.18
CA ALA A 64 -8.58 -4.89 -21.89
C ALA A 64 -8.42 -6.34 -22.39
N HIS A 65 -9.47 -7.15 -22.26
CA HIS A 65 -9.47 -8.57 -22.66
C HIS A 65 -9.91 -8.82 -24.11
N GLY A 66 -10.08 -7.77 -24.93
CA GLY A 66 -10.54 -7.90 -26.32
C GLY A 66 -11.96 -8.48 -26.48
N ILE A 67 -12.76 -8.46 -25.41
CA ILE A 67 -14.14 -8.96 -25.39
C ILE A 67 -15.06 -7.92 -26.04
N SER A 68 -15.80 -8.34 -27.07
CA SER A 68 -16.81 -7.49 -27.70
C SER A 68 -17.92 -7.13 -26.71
N ARG A 69 -18.33 -5.86 -26.68
CA ARG A 69 -19.48 -5.37 -25.91
C ARG A 69 -20.72 -6.24 -26.13
N GLU A 70 -21.03 -6.62 -27.37
CA GLU A 70 -22.21 -7.44 -27.68
C GLU A 70 -22.27 -8.78 -26.93
N SER A 71 -21.13 -9.33 -26.50
CA SER A 71 -21.08 -10.58 -25.74
C SER A 71 -21.80 -10.44 -24.39
N LEU A 72 -21.79 -9.26 -23.77
CA LEU A 72 -22.42 -9.02 -22.46
C LEU A 72 -23.95 -9.25 -22.46
N GLY A 73 -24.61 -9.02 -23.60
CA GLY A 73 -26.06 -9.22 -23.74
C GLY A 73 -26.46 -10.60 -24.26
N LYS A 74 -25.50 -11.52 -24.47
CA LYS A 74 -25.71 -12.82 -25.11
C LYS A 74 -25.02 -13.93 -24.29
N PRO A 75 -25.73 -14.64 -23.40
CA PRO A 75 -25.13 -15.60 -22.46
C PRO A 75 -24.21 -16.64 -23.09
N ASP A 76 -24.55 -17.15 -24.27
CA ASP A 76 -23.73 -18.13 -24.98
C ASP A 76 -22.40 -17.55 -25.49
N LEU A 77 -22.42 -16.31 -26.01
CA LEU A 77 -21.20 -15.60 -26.40
C LEU A 77 -20.37 -15.20 -25.19
N LEU A 78 -21.02 -14.74 -24.11
CA LEU A 78 -20.35 -14.41 -22.86
C LEU A 78 -19.58 -15.63 -22.33
N ARG A 79 -20.21 -16.82 -22.33
CA ARG A 79 -19.58 -18.07 -21.90
C ARG A 79 -18.42 -18.50 -22.80
N GLU A 80 -18.51 -18.27 -24.11
CA GLU A 80 -17.44 -18.59 -25.05
C GLU A 80 -16.21 -17.69 -24.86
N VAL A 81 -16.41 -16.38 -24.63
CA VAL A 81 -15.31 -15.43 -24.44
C VAL A 81 -14.70 -15.53 -23.04
N THR A 82 -15.50 -15.77 -21.99
CA THR A 82 -14.99 -15.93 -20.63
C THR A 82 -14.26 -17.26 -20.43
N GLY A 83 -14.58 -18.30 -21.19
CA GLY A 83 -13.83 -19.56 -21.20
C GLY A 83 -12.36 -19.45 -21.66
N LYS A 84 -11.91 -18.25 -22.09
CA LYS A 84 -10.53 -17.93 -22.50
C LYS A 84 -9.79 -17.06 -21.47
N LEU A 85 -10.48 -16.61 -20.42
CA LEU A 85 -9.93 -15.79 -19.34
C LEU A 85 -9.17 -16.66 -18.32
N SER A 86 -8.27 -16.04 -17.55
CA SER A 86 -7.69 -16.70 -16.38
C SER A 86 -8.74 -16.90 -15.29
N ILE A 87 -8.46 -17.76 -14.30
CA ILE A 87 -9.35 -17.93 -13.14
C ILE A 87 -9.51 -16.59 -12.37
N GLN A 88 -8.43 -15.80 -12.29
CA GLN A 88 -8.44 -14.49 -11.62
C GLN A 88 -9.34 -13.48 -12.36
N ASP A 89 -9.27 -13.46 -13.69
CA ASP A 89 -10.10 -12.59 -14.53
C ASP A 89 -11.58 -13.02 -14.51
N LEU A 90 -11.84 -14.33 -14.41
CA LEU A 90 -13.18 -14.88 -14.19
C LEU A 90 -13.77 -14.46 -12.85
N GLU A 91 -13.01 -14.58 -11.76
CA GLU A 91 -13.40 -14.14 -10.41
C GLU A 91 -13.70 -12.64 -10.42
N ARG A 92 -12.81 -11.82 -10.99
CA ARG A 92 -12.97 -10.37 -11.10
C ARG A 92 -14.20 -9.98 -11.93
N LEU A 93 -14.46 -10.64 -13.05
CA LEU A 93 -15.62 -10.35 -13.89
C LEU A 93 -16.93 -10.77 -13.21
N ALA A 94 -16.94 -11.93 -12.54
CA ALA A 94 -18.10 -12.39 -11.77
C ALA A 94 -18.46 -11.41 -10.65
N LEU A 95 -17.45 -10.90 -9.94
CA LEU A 95 -17.60 -9.89 -8.89
C LEU A 95 -18.19 -8.58 -9.41
N LEU A 96 -17.66 -8.05 -10.52
CA LEU A 96 -18.19 -6.84 -11.17
C LEU A 96 -19.66 -7.01 -11.56
N PHE A 97 -20.03 -8.16 -12.12
CA PHE A 97 -21.44 -8.46 -12.44
C PHE A 97 -22.31 -8.59 -11.19
N GLU A 98 -21.85 -9.27 -10.13
CA GLU A 98 -22.62 -9.43 -8.90
C GLU A 98 -22.94 -8.08 -8.24
N ARG A 99 -21.95 -7.17 -8.17
CA ARG A 99 -22.14 -5.80 -7.64
C ARG A 99 -23.12 -5.00 -8.49
N PHE A 100 -23.06 -5.15 -9.82
CA PHE A 100 -23.94 -4.46 -10.75
C PHE A 100 -25.39 -5.00 -10.69
N GLU A 101 -25.57 -6.33 -10.60
CA GLU A 101 -26.89 -6.95 -10.37
C GLU A 101 -27.48 -6.52 -9.02
N TYR A 102 -26.66 -6.50 -7.97
CA TYR A 102 -27.10 -6.05 -6.64
C TYR A 102 -27.59 -4.60 -6.68
N LEU A 103 -26.79 -3.68 -7.25
CA LEU A 103 -27.17 -2.27 -7.40
C LEU A 103 -28.49 -2.09 -8.17
N LEU A 104 -28.66 -2.82 -9.27
CA LEU A 104 -29.89 -2.76 -10.08
C LEU A 104 -31.13 -3.25 -9.31
N LYS A 105 -30.97 -4.29 -8.49
CA LYS A 105 -32.04 -4.97 -7.74
C LYS A 105 -32.40 -4.27 -6.43
N HIS A 106 -31.40 -3.91 -5.62
CA HIS A 106 -31.55 -3.34 -4.29
C HIS A 106 -31.60 -1.80 -4.30
N LYS A 107 -31.22 -1.16 -5.41
CA LYS A 107 -31.16 0.30 -5.60
C LYS A 107 -30.14 1.01 -4.71
N GLU A 108 -29.24 0.25 -4.10
CA GLU A 108 -28.11 0.70 -3.29
C GLU A 108 -26.86 -0.13 -3.65
N PRO A 109 -25.62 0.38 -3.45
CA PRO A 109 -24.40 -0.38 -3.61
C PRO A 109 -24.39 -1.63 -2.71
N LYS A 110 -23.83 -2.73 -3.20
CA LYS A 110 -23.50 -3.87 -2.33
C LYS A 110 -22.45 -3.41 -1.33
N GLU A 111 -22.72 -3.53 -0.03
CA GLU A 111 -21.66 -3.34 0.98
C GLU A 111 -20.58 -4.40 0.74
N VAL A 112 -19.33 -3.97 0.60
CA VAL A 112 -18.21 -4.90 0.46
C VAL A 112 -18.00 -5.57 1.81
N THR A 113 -18.31 -6.86 1.88
CA THR A 113 -18.16 -7.68 3.09
C THR A 113 -16.98 -8.63 3.03
N ASP A 114 -16.45 -8.88 1.84
CA ASP A 114 -15.26 -9.73 1.65
C ASP A 114 -13.96 -8.89 1.71
N PRO A 115 -12.96 -9.30 2.51
CA PRO A 115 -11.71 -8.56 2.62
C PRO A 115 -10.86 -8.51 1.35
N LEU A 116 -10.89 -9.55 0.52
CA LEU A 116 -10.11 -9.59 -0.74
C LEU A 116 -10.78 -8.71 -1.80
N GLU A 117 -12.11 -8.71 -1.90
CA GLU A 117 -12.88 -7.74 -2.70
C GLU A 117 -12.51 -6.30 -2.30
N TYR A 118 -12.52 -5.99 -1.01
CA TYR A 118 -12.16 -4.67 -0.50
C TYR A 118 -10.71 -4.30 -0.83
N ALA A 119 -9.76 -5.20 -0.57
CA ALA A 119 -8.35 -4.95 -0.82
C ALA A 119 -8.02 -4.77 -2.30
N GLU A 120 -8.71 -5.50 -3.19
CA GLU A 120 -8.51 -5.38 -4.63
C GLU A 120 -9.17 -4.12 -5.22
N GLU A 121 -10.39 -3.77 -4.79
CA GLU A 121 -11.09 -2.55 -5.22
C GLU A 121 -10.33 -1.29 -4.80
N PHE A 122 -9.96 -1.19 -3.52
CA PHE A 122 -9.41 0.05 -2.96
C PHE A 122 -7.89 0.16 -3.07
N TYR A 123 -7.17 -0.96 -3.14
CA TYR A 123 -5.69 -0.96 -3.11
C TYR A 123 -5.05 -1.74 -4.27
N HIS A 124 -5.80 -2.45 -5.13
CA HIS A 124 -5.24 -3.34 -6.16
C HIS A 124 -4.20 -4.31 -5.56
N LEU A 125 -4.51 -4.83 -4.36
CA LEU A 125 -3.52 -5.43 -3.48
C LEU A 125 -2.76 -6.59 -4.14
N ARG A 126 -3.42 -7.39 -4.99
CA ARG A 126 -2.81 -8.59 -5.59
C ARG A 126 -1.65 -8.24 -6.50
N GLU A 127 -1.85 -7.29 -7.42
CA GLU A 127 -0.84 -6.82 -8.37
C GLU A 127 0.40 -6.28 -7.63
N GLN A 128 0.19 -5.51 -6.56
CA GLN A 128 1.26 -4.96 -5.72
C GLN A 128 1.98 -6.02 -4.88
N TYR A 129 1.25 -7.01 -4.37
CA TYR A 129 1.79 -8.11 -3.56
C TYR A 129 2.67 -9.03 -4.42
N ASP A 130 2.15 -9.52 -5.55
CA ASP A 130 2.85 -10.46 -6.43
C ASP A 130 4.14 -9.84 -7.00
N SER A 131 4.10 -8.55 -7.35
CA SER A 131 5.28 -7.78 -7.78
C SER A 131 6.36 -7.70 -6.67
N GLN A 132 5.96 -7.40 -5.43
CA GLN A 132 6.90 -7.28 -4.31
C GLN A 132 7.47 -8.63 -3.86
N VAL A 133 6.67 -9.69 -3.82
CA VAL A 133 7.17 -11.05 -3.57
C VAL A 133 8.22 -11.41 -4.61
N SER A 134 7.92 -11.21 -5.90
CA SER A 134 8.83 -11.48 -7.01
C SER A 134 10.15 -10.70 -6.88
N LEU A 135 10.09 -9.42 -6.53
CA LEU A 135 11.28 -8.59 -6.30
C LEU A 135 12.11 -9.11 -5.10
N LEU A 136 11.46 -9.37 -3.96
CA LEU A 136 12.12 -9.81 -2.73
C LEU A 136 12.76 -11.20 -2.87
N GLU A 137 12.17 -12.10 -3.66
CA GLU A 137 12.79 -13.37 -4.07
C GLU A 137 13.98 -13.13 -5.03
N GLN A 138 13.82 -12.26 -6.04
CA GLN A 138 14.86 -11.94 -7.02
C GLN A 138 16.13 -11.32 -6.40
N VAL A 139 15.99 -10.53 -5.34
CA VAL A 139 17.13 -9.96 -4.59
C VAL A 139 17.63 -10.87 -3.46
N GLY A 140 16.96 -11.99 -3.19
CA GLY A 140 17.39 -12.98 -2.19
C GLY A 140 17.09 -12.60 -0.74
N VAL A 141 16.17 -11.65 -0.51
CA VAL A 141 15.59 -11.37 0.82
C VAL A 141 14.69 -12.53 1.22
N LEU A 142 13.74 -12.89 0.35
CA LEU A 142 12.91 -14.08 0.53
C LEU A 142 13.67 -15.33 0.11
N LYS A 143 13.70 -16.32 1.00
CA LYS A 143 14.20 -17.66 0.75
C LYS A 143 13.11 -18.63 1.18
N GLU A 144 12.60 -19.41 0.24
CA GLU A 144 11.50 -20.37 0.49
C GLU A 144 10.26 -19.70 1.12
N GLY A 145 9.93 -18.47 0.71
CA GLY A 145 8.80 -17.70 1.22
C GLY A 145 8.97 -17.07 2.61
N ALA A 146 10.21 -17.03 3.14
CA ALA A 146 10.48 -16.48 4.47
C ALA A 146 11.79 -15.66 4.53
N ILE A 147 11.94 -14.91 5.63
CA ILE A 147 13.21 -14.28 6.04
C ILE A 147 13.77 -14.97 7.29
N THR A 148 15.08 -14.86 7.50
CA THR A 148 15.72 -15.21 8.78
C THR A 148 15.91 -13.95 9.61
N GLY A 149 15.40 -13.95 10.84
CA GLY A 149 15.54 -12.83 11.76
C GLY A 149 16.90 -12.78 12.46
N ILE A 150 17.23 -11.63 13.06
CA ILE A 150 18.43 -11.44 13.90
C ILE A 150 18.46 -12.33 15.16
N ASP A 151 17.31 -12.88 15.56
CA ASP A 151 17.16 -13.85 16.65
C ASP A 151 17.31 -15.31 16.18
N GLY A 152 17.58 -15.52 14.89
CA GLY A 152 17.72 -16.83 14.25
C GLY A 152 16.39 -17.52 13.92
N LYS A 153 15.23 -16.89 14.16
CA LYS A 153 13.92 -17.45 13.78
C LYS A 153 13.65 -17.25 12.30
N ILE A 154 12.76 -18.08 11.77
CA ILE A 154 12.25 -17.97 10.40
C ILE A 154 10.88 -17.31 10.46
N TYR A 155 10.73 -16.19 9.73
CA TYR A 155 9.50 -15.42 9.65
C TYR A 155 8.92 -15.53 8.23
N PRO A 156 7.82 -16.27 8.02
CA PRO A 156 7.17 -16.36 6.71
C PRO A 156 6.65 -14.98 6.30
N ILE A 157 6.62 -14.71 4.99
CA ILE A 157 5.98 -13.51 4.46
C ILE A 157 4.47 -13.50 4.82
N PRO A 158 3.88 -12.35 5.21
CA PRO A 158 2.44 -12.26 5.44
C PRO A 158 1.69 -12.55 4.14
N THR A 159 0.63 -13.36 4.19
CA THR A 159 -0.11 -13.72 2.97
C THR A 159 -0.99 -12.56 2.48
N LEU A 160 -1.38 -12.61 1.20
CA LEU A 160 -2.33 -11.69 0.60
C LEU A 160 -3.62 -11.56 1.43
N GLU A 161 -4.15 -12.69 1.92
CA GLU A 161 -5.37 -12.76 2.72
C GLU A 161 -5.20 -12.13 4.11
N GLN A 162 -4.02 -12.30 4.74
CA GLN A 162 -3.71 -11.67 6.02
C GLN A 162 -3.68 -10.14 5.89
N ILE A 163 -3.05 -9.63 4.83
CA ILE A 163 -2.99 -8.19 4.55
C ILE A 163 -4.38 -7.65 4.18
N ALA A 164 -5.12 -8.36 3.33
CA ALA A 164 -6.48 -7.99 2.92
C ALA A 164 -7.45 -7.93 4.11
N MET A 165 -7.43 -8.95 4.97
CA MET A 165 -8.17 -8.95 6.24
C MET A 165 -7.81 -7.73 7.07
N ARG A 166 -6.52 -7.41 7.20
CA ARG A 166 -6.07 -6.29 8.02
C ARG A 166 -6.49 -4.93 7.49
N LEU A 167 -6.41 -4.72 6.17
CA LEU A 167 -6.91 -3.53 5.50
C LEU A 167 -8.44 -3.39 5.71
N PHE A 168 -9.18 -4.49 5.59
CA PHE A 168 -10.63 -4.51 5.77
C PHE A 168 -11.06 -4.23 7.22
N GLU A 169 -10.41 -4.84 8.21
CA GLU A 169 -10.62 -4.56 9.65
C GLU A 169 -10.40 -3.08 9.97
N ARG A 170 -9.41 -2.47 9.33
CA ARG A 170 -9.00 -1.08 9.58
C ARG A 170 -9.63 -0.05 8.65
N ARG A 171 -10.50 -0.45 7.70
CA ARG A 171 -11.05 0.40 6.62
C ARG A 171 -11.54 1.78 7.08
N GLU A 172 -12.30 1.84 8.17
CA GLU A 172 -12.81 3.11 8.74
C GLU A 172 -11.68 4.04 9.19
N THR A 173 -10.61 3.49 9.76
CA THR A 173 -9.42 4.25 10.19
C THR A 173 -8.48 4.59 9.04
N LEU A 174 -8.55 3.83 7.93
CA LEU A 174 -7.72 4.02 6.74
C LEU A 174 -8.40 4.87 5.67
N ARG A 175 -9.72 5.08 5.69
CA ARG A 175 -10.47 5.88 4.70
C ARG A 175 -9.84 7.26 4.45
N THR A 176 -9.51 7.99 5.50
CA THR A 176 -8.82 9.30 5.40
C THR A 176 -7.47 9.20 4.69
N LYS A 177 -6.74 8.11 4.91
CA LYS A 177 -5.42 7.89 4.29
C LYS A 177 -5.54 7.39 2.86
N HIS A 178 -6.54 6.58 2.56
CA HIS A 178 -6.90 6.16 1.20
C HIS A 178 -7.24 7.36 0.32
N ASP A 179 -8.12 8.28 0.76
CA ASP A 179 -8.44 9.52 0.04
C ASP A 179 -7.20 10.38 -0.23
N GLN A 180 -6.27 10.46 0.74
CA GLN A 180 -5.00 11.16 0.61
C GLN A 180 -3.96 10.42 -0.26
N GLY A 181 -4.32 9.27 -0.84
CA GLY A 181 -3.51 8.50 -1.77
C GLY A 181 -2.52 7.53 -1.13
N PHE A 182 -2.63 7.22 0.17
CA PHE A 182 -1.82 6.15 0.80
C PHE A 182 -2.38 4.77 0.42
N THR A 183 -2.05 4.33 -0.80
CA THR A 183 -2.57 3.10 -1.42
C THR A 183 -1.50 2.12 -1.89
N LYS A 184 -0.22 2.55 -1.95
CA LYS A 184 0.89 1.70 -2.40
C LYS A 184 1.43 0.84 -1.27
N LEU A 185 1.33 -0.47 -1.40
CA LEU A 185 1.82 -1.46 -0.43
C LEU A 185 3.35 -1.39 -0.32
N LEU A 186 3.91 -1.60 0.87
CA LEU A 186 5.31 -2.00 1.05
C LEU A 186 5.45 -3.12 2.08
N LEU A 187 6.12 -4.22 1.70
CA LEU A 187 6.43 -5.37 2.56
C LEU A 187 7.88 -5.28 3.05
N VAL A 188 8.06 -4.89 4.31
CA VAL A 188 9.39 -4.63 4.88
C VAL A 188 9.84 -5.79 5.79
N PRO A 189 11.00 -6.42 5.52
CA PRO A 189 11.52 -7.58 6.26
C PRO A 189 12.19 -7.14 7.58
N PHE A 190 11.43 -6.50 8.48
CA PHE A 190 11.93 -5.84 9.68
C PHE A 190 12.84 -6.71 10.56
N GLY A 191 12.54 -8.00 10.71
CA GLY A 191 13.32 -8.92 11.53
C GLY A 191 14.70 -9.26 10.96
N MET A 192 14.91 -9.10 9.65
CA MET A 192 16.19 -9.34 8.98
C MET A 192 17.26 -8.35 9.46
N SER A 193 18.53 -8.78 9.45
CA SER A 193 19.65 -7.90 9.80
C SER A 193 19.78 -6.74 8.83
N LEU A 194 19.97 -5.54 9.37
CA LEU A 194 20.22 -4.32 8.61
C LEU A 194 21.53 -4.40 7.81
N ASP A 195 22.54 -5.14 8.25
CA ASP A 195 23.76 -5.41 7.48
C ASP A 195 23.46 -6.28 6.25
N SER A 196 22.68 -7.35 6.41
CA SER A 196 22.25 -8.19 5.28
C SER A 196 21.36 -7.43 4.29
N LEU A 197 20.55 -6.46 4.74
CA LEU A 197 19.78 -5.59 3.86
C LEU A 197 20.64 -4.55 3.13
N GLN A 198 21.69 -4.03 3.76
CA GLN A 198 22.70 -3.17 3.09
C GLN A 198 23.46 -3.94 2.01
N GLU A 199 23.92 -5.16 2.31
CA GLU A 199 24.56 -6.06 1.34
C GLU A 199 23.61 -6.39 0.18
N THR A 200 22.34 -6.69 0.46
CA THR A 200 21.29 -6.92 -0.55
C THR A 200 21.15 -5.71 -1.47
N LEU A 201 21.04 -4.50 -0.91
CA LEU A 201 20.91 -3.26 -1.69
C LEU A 201 22.14 -3.00 -2.58
N GLU A 202 23.35 -3.23 -2.07
CA GLU A 202 24.58 -3.11 -2.86
C GLU A 202 24.60 -4.11 -4.03
N GLN A 203 24.23 -5.38 -3.79
CA GLN A 203 24.14 -6.38 -4.86
C GLN A 203 23.01 -6.06 -5.86
N PHE A 204 21.86 -5.57 -5.39
CA PHE A 204 20.76 -5.10 -6.24
C PHE A 204 21.26 -3.98 -7.17
N LEU A 205 21.88 -2.94 -6.63
CA LEU A 205 22.41 -1.81 -7.41
C LEU A 205 23.41 -2.27 -8.48
N LEU A 206 24.37 -3.12 -8.11
CA LEU A 206 25.38 -3.64 -9.03
C LEU A 206 24.79 -4.52 -10.15
N LYS A 207 23.82 -5.39 -9.81
CA LYS A 207 23.08 -6.19 -10.78
C LYS A 207 22.22 -5.31 -11.69
N TYR A 208 21.45 -4.39 -11.12
CA TYR A 208 20.59 -3.47 -11.85
C TYR A 208 21.38 -2.62 -12.85
N LYS A 209 22.54 -2.08 -12.45
CA LYS A 209 23.44 -1.34 -13.36
C LYS A 209 24.01 -2.19 -14.50
N LYS A 210 24.24 -3.48 -14.26
CA LYS A 210 24.72 -4.41 -15.30
C LYS A 210 23.63 -4.69 -16.33
N ASP A 211 22.41 -4.89 -15.86
CA ASP A 211 21.27 -5.23 -16.71
C ASP A 211 20.66 -3.98 -17.38
N ASN A 212 20.81 -2.79 -16.76
CA ASN A 212 20.40 -1.47 -17.26
C ASN A 212 21.62 -0.51 -17.39
N PRO A 213 22.39 -0.57 -18.50
CA PRO A 213 23.64 0.19 -18.66
C PRO A 213 23.50 1.72 -18.57
N ASN A 214 22.30 2.27 -18.81
CA ASN A 214 22.03 3.71 -18.74
C ASN A 214 21.83 4.23 -17.31
N PHE A 215 21.45 3.37 -16.35
CA PHE A 215 21.29 3.76 -14.94
C PHE A 215 22.60 4.35 -14.40
N HIS A 216 22.59 5.56 -13.84
CA HIS A 216 23.83 6.26 -13.51
C HIS A 216 24.37 5.82 -12.13
N LEU A 217 25.08 4.68 -12.07
CA LEU A 217 25.66 4.16 -10.81
C LEU A 217 27.20 4.16 -10.82
N ASN A 218 27.76 4.59 -9.70
CA ASN A 218 29.17 4.45 -9.34
C ASN A 218 29.47 3.04 -8.81
N THR A 219 29.82 2.12 -9.71
CA THR A 219 30.07 0.71 -9.39
C THR A 219 31.29 0.45 -8.47
N ARG A 220 32.08 1.47 -8.13
CA ARG A 220 33.19 1.34 -7.16
C ARG A 220 32.74 1.54 -5.72
N VAL A 221 31.70 2.35 -5.51
CA VAL A 221 31.12 2.65 -4.19
C VAL A 221 29.61 2.89 -4.40
N PRO A 222 28.83 1.83 -4.68
CA PRO A 222 27.41 1.95 -5.00
C PRO A 222 26.58 2.36 -3.78
N LEU A 223 27.03 1.97 -2.58
CA LEU A 223 26.45 2.31 -1.28
C LEU A 223 27.51 3.00 -0.40
N ARG A 224 27.14 4.13 0.21
CA ARG A 224 27.98 4.90 1.15
C ARG A 224 27.32 4.92 2.52
N VAL A 225 27.96 4.30 3.50
CA VAL A 225 27.47 4.25 4.89
C VAL A 225 28.29 5.21 5.76
N PHE A 226 27.63 6.03 6.57
CA PHE A 226 28.30 6.97 7.46
C PHE A 226 28.96 6.27 8.66
N GLY A 227 30.25 5.95 8.51
CA GLY A 227 31.04 5.31 9.56
C GLY A 227 30.44 3.98 10.02
N ASN A 228 30.42 3.76 11.33
CA ASN A 228 29.85 2.54 11.93
C ASN A 228 28.38 2.72 12.34
N MET A 229 27.66 3.72 11.81
CA MET A 229 26.29 4.05 12.27
C MET A 229 25.23 2.97 11.95
N TYR A 230 25.50 2.09 10.99
CA TYR A 230 24.58 1.06 10.52
C TYR A 230 25.11 -0.36 10.70
N LYS A 231 26.35 -0.52 11.21
CA LYS A 231 27.04 -1.80 11.30
C LYS A 231 26.85 -2.47 12.66
N ASP A 232 26.37 -3.72 12.66
CA ASP A 232 26.10 -4.55 13.83
C ASP A 232 25.13 -3.88 14.85
N VAL A 233 24.32 -2.91 14.39
CA VAL A 233 23.54 -2.00 15.28
C VAL A 233 22.18 -2.52 15.72
N ASP A 234 21.64 -3.56 15.09
CA ASP A 234 20.37 -4.18 15.49
C ASP A 234 20.54 -5.44 16.37
N ALA A 235 21.76 -5.99 16.43
CA ALA A 235 22.12 -7.21 17.16
C ALA A 235 22.36 -7.06 18.68
N GLY A 236 22.06 -5.89 19.28
CA GLY A 236 22.04 -5.72 20.74
C GLY A 236 23.33 -5.19 21.39
N GLY A 237 24.35 -4.81 20.61
CA GLY A 237 25.63 -4.28 21.11
C GLY A 237 25.63 -2.85 21.69
N ILE A 238 26.82 -2.32 22.00
CA ILE A 238 26.98 -0.97 22.62
C ILE A 238 26.54 0.17 21.69
N GLN A 239 26.48 -0.06 20.37
CA GLN A 239 26.13 0.93 19.35
C GLN A 239 24.67 0.81 18.86
N ASN A 240 23.79 0.23 19.68
CA ASN A 240 22.42 -0.10 19.29
C ASN A 240 21.66 1.05 18.63
N LEU A 241 21.02 0.73 17.52
CA LEU A 241 19.96 1.50 16.92
C LEU A 241 18.65 1.21 17.68
N VAL A 242 17.89 2.25 18.00
CA VAL A 242 16.60 2.13 18.70
C VAL A 242 15.47 2.62 17.81
N TYR A 243 14.41 1.82 17.78
CA TYR A 243 13.24 1.96 16.93
C TYR A 243 12.09 2.59 17.71
N HIS A 244 11.25 3.36 17.01
CA HIS A 244 10.11 4.12 17.53
C HIS A 244 10.43 5.02 18.75
N PRO A 245 11.53 5.82 18.71
CA PRO A 245 11.88 6.73 19.79
C PRO A 245 10.77 7.75 20.04
N GLN A 246 10.58 8.11 21.31
CA GLN A 246 9.69 9.17 21.76
C GLN A 246 10.43 10.51 21.94
N SER A 247 11.76 10.51 21.94
CA SER A 247 12.63 11.68 21.88
C SER A 247 14.01 11.30 21.32
N PHE A 248 14.79 12.29 20.86
CA PHE A 248 16.20 12.12 20.51
C PHE A 248 17.10 12.55 21.68
N ASP A 249 16.91 11.87 22.81
CA ASP A 249 17.72 11.98 24.04
C ASP A 249 18.51 10.70 24.27
N GLN A 250 19.75 10.83 24.76
CA GLN A 250 20.66 9.68 24.92
C GLN A 250 20.12 8.59 25.85
N ILE A 251 19.35 8.99 26.87
CA ILE A 251 18.87 8.10 27.95
C ILE A 251 17.35 7.95 27.89
N ASN A 252 16.64 9.04 27.62
CA ASN A 252 15.17 9.11 27.65
C ASN A 252 14.55 9.06 26.25
N HIS A 253 15.18 8.33 25.32
CA HIS A 253 14.62 8.12 23.98
C HIS A 253 13.32 7.32 24.04
N HIS A 254 13.17 6.37 24.98
CA HIS A 254 12.03 5.43 25.08
C HIS A 254 11.73 4.59 23.82
N GLY A 255 12.61 4.59 22.83
CA GLY A 255 12.62 3.61 21.74
C GLY A 255 13.12 2.24 22.20
N LYS A 256 12.84 1.20 21.41
CA LYS A 256 13.14 -0.22 21.70
C LYS A 256 14.20 -0.78 20.76
N THR A 257 14.89 -1.85 21.14
CA THR A 257 15.75 -2.59 20.20
C THR A 257 14.92 -3.45 19.24
N LYS A 258 15.51 -3.90 18.12
CA LYS A 258 14.85 -4.82 17.18
C LYS A 258 14.40 -6.11 17.88
N ILE A 259 15.27 -6.71 18.70
CA ILE A 259 14.97 -7.91 19.51
C ILE A 259 13.73 -7.70 20.39
N GLN A 260 13.66 -6.59 21.14
CA GLN A 260 12.50 -6.29 22.00
C GLN A 260 11.19 -6.19 21.20
N ILE A 261 11.23 -5.66 19.97
CA ILE A 261 10.05 -5.56 19.11
C ILE A 261 9.65 -6.95 18.59
N LEU A 262 10.62 -7.79 18.19
CA LEU A 262 10.35 -9.16 17.74
C LEU A 262 9.75 -10.03 18.85
N GLU A 263 10.26 -9.92 20.08
CA GLU A 263 9.70 -10.57 21.27
C GLU A 263 8.26 -10.08 21.54
N GLU A 264 8.00 -8.78 21.45
CA GLU A 264 6.66 -8.21 21.62
C GLU A 264 5.68 -8.65 20.53
N GLN A 265 6.10 -8.75 19.26
CA GLN A 265 5.28 -9.25 18.16
C GLN A 265 4.88 -10.72 18.38
N GLU A 266 5.81 -11.55 18.85
CA GLU A 266 5.54 -12.96 19.17
C GLU A 266 4.56 -13.09 20.36
N ILE A 267 4.76 -12.32 21.43
CA ILE A 267 3.87 -12.31 22.60
C ILE A 267 2.46 -11.81 22.23
N ALA A 268 2.39 -10.76 21.42
CA ALA A 268 1.12 -10.17 20.96
C ALA A 268 0.38 -11.05 19.94
N ARG A 269 1.06 -12.06 19.36
CA ARG A 269 0.60 -12.81 18.17
C ARG A 269 0.24 -11.88 17.03
N ASP A 270 1.18 -11.01 16.69
CA ASP A 270 1.06 -10.11 15.54
C ASP A 270 0.73 -10.92 14.26
N PHE A 271 0.00 -10.31 13.33
CA PHE A 271 -0.40 -10.99 12.09
C PHE A 271 0.76 -11.14 11.11
N SER A 272 1.78 -10.28 11.24
CA SER A 272 2.97 -10.22 10.40
C SER A 272 4.26 -10.17 11.24
N PRO A 273 4.56 -11.18 12.10
CA PRO A 273 5.71 -11.15 12.99
C PRO A 273 7.01 -11.12 12.17
N GLY A 274 7.99 -10.30 12.56
CA GLY A 274 9.22 -10.11 11.78
C GLY A 274 9.06 -9.26 10.52
N TRP A 275 7.84 -8.83 10.19
CA TRP A 275 7.54 -8.00 9.02
C TRP A 275 6.85 -6.70 9.44
N ARG A 276 6.89 -5.70 8.56
CA ARG A 276 6.02 -4.52 8.64
C ARG A 276 5.31 -4.34 7.31
N VAL A 277 4.01 -4.09 7.38
CA VAL A 277 3.16 -3.82 6.22
C VAL A 277 2.81 -2.34 6.23
N HIS A 278 3.16 -1.65 5.14
CA HIS A 278 2.96 -0.21 5.01
C HIS A 278 2.07 0.13 3.83
N LEU A 279 1.39 1.27 3.94
CA LEU A 279 0.84 2.03 2.84
C LEU A 279 1.62 3.33 2.65
N PHE A 280 2.02 3.57 1.42
CA PHE A 280 2.71 4.77 0.94
C PHE A 280 1.86 5.48 -0.12
N GLN A 281 2.19 6.74 -0.39
CA GLN A 281 1.69 7.42 -1.58
C GLN A 281 2.50 6.99 -2.81
N PRO A 282 1.86 6.53 -3.92
CA PRO A 282 2.54 6.25 -5.18
C PRO A 282 3.04 7.55 -5.85
N ALA A 283 3.83 7.47 -6.92
CA ALA A 283 4.44 8.68 -7.53
C ALA A 283 3.41 9.73 -8.00
N ARG A 284 2.19 9.30 -8.33
CA ARG A 284 1.00 10.14 -8.56
C ARG A 284 -0.10 9.70 -7.59
N PRO A 285 -0.28 10.34 -6.43
CA PRO A 285 -1.24 9.89 -5.41
C PRO A 285 -2.71 9.88 -5.86
N GLU A 286 -3.03 10.60 -6.93
CA GLU A 286 -4.33 10.56 -7.62
C GLU A 286 -4.57 9.31 -8.50
N ASP A 287 -3.53 8.51 -8.75
CA ASP A 287 -3.55 7.28 -9.56
C ASP A 287 -3.04 6.10 -8.71
N THR A 288 -3.96 5.26 -8.25
CA THR A 288 -3.67 4.10 -7.39
C THR A 288 -2.78 3.04 -8.05
N LYS A 289 -2.58 3.11 -9.38
CA LYS A 289 -1.72 2.21 -10.15
C LYS A 289 -0.39 2.83 -10.55
N SER A 290 -0.09 4.06 -10.11
CA SER A 290 1.18 4.71 -10.44
C SER A 290 2.36 3.92 -9.86
N GLU A 291 3.26 3.54 -10.75
CA GLU A 291 4.63 3.10 -10.45
C GLU A 291 5.36 4.15 -9.61
N GLY A 292 6.34 3.71 -8.81
CA GLY A 292 7.13 4.54 -7.92
C GLY A 292 6.39 5.06 -6.68
N PHE A 293 7.06 5.94 -5.95
CA PHE A 293 6.55 6.55 -4.71
C PHE A 293 6.55 8.08 -4.86
N ALA A 294 5.64 8.77 -4.15
CA ALA A 294 5.58 10.23 -4.16
C ALA A 294 6.93 10.83 -3.74
N ILE A 295 7.37 11.91 -4.38
CA ILE A 295 8.61 12.63 -4.05
C ILE A 295 8.51 13.36 -2.70
N ILE A 296 9.65 13.73 -2.12
CA ILE A 296 9.69 14.73 -1.02
C ILE A 296 9.91 16.11 -1.64
N PRO A 297 8.85 16.93 -1.78
CA PRO A 297 8.96 18.22 -2.48
C PRO A 297 9.92 19.16 -1.76
N LYS A 298 10.67 19.96 -2.53
CA LYS A 298 11.41 21.11 -1.99
C LYS A 298 10.44 22.13 -1.36
N TRP A 299 10.99 22.99 -0.51
CA TRP A 299 10.32 24.17 0.05
C TRP A 299 9.49 24.95 -0.98
N ASN A 300 8.23 25.22 -0.64
CA ASN A 300 7.18 25.84 -1.45
C ASN A 300 6.80 25.08 -2.75
N GLN A 301 7.12 23.79 -2.88
CA GLN A 301 6.71 22.95 -4.04
C GLN A 301 5.69 21.86 -3.68
N GLY A 302 5.26 21.75 -2.42
CA GLY A 302 4.32 20.72 -1.96
C GLY A 302 2.91 20.91 -2.53
N LYS A 303 2.24 19.79 -2.78
CA LYS A 303 0.86 19.75 -3.27
C LYS A 303 -0.10 19.42 -2.12
N VAL A 304 -1.40 19.37 -2.45
CA VAL A 304 -2.46 18.92 -1.55
C VAL A 304 -3.17 17.74 -2.23
N TYR A 305 -3.28 16.63 -1.52
CA TYR A 305 -3.96 15.41 -1.96
C TYR A 305 -5.14 15.10 -1.03
N GLY A 306 -6.09 14.28 -1.50
CA GLY A 306 -7.37 14.08 -0.83
C GLY A 306 -8.46 15.02 -1.33
N LYS A 307 -9.65 14.46 -1.61
CA LYS A 307 -10.86 15.19 -2.01
C LYS A 307 -11.76 15.44 -0.80
N GLU A 308 -11.94 14.45 0.05
CA GLU A 308 -12.74 14.54 1.28
C GLU A 308 -11.90 15.05 2.46
N PHE A 309 -10.62 14.65 2.55
CA PHE A 309 -9.73 14.92 3.68
C PHE A 309 -8.38 15.52 3.23
N PRO A 310 -8.35 16.78 2.74
CA PRO A 310 -7.15 17.38 2.15
C PRO A 310 -5.92 17.36 3.08
N ARG A 311 -4.79 16.84 2.56
CA ARG A 311 -3.49 16.75 3.23
C ARG A 311 -2.43 17.37 2.33
N ARG A 312 -1.71 18.38 2.85
CA ARG A 312 -0.55 18.97 2.17
C ARG A 312 0.65 18.03 2.32
N ASP A 313 1.56 18.06 1.36
CA ASP A 313 2.86 17.43 1.50
C ASP A 313 3.70 18.08 2.61
N LEU A 314 4.55 17.28 3.23
CA LEU A 314 5.60 17.75 4.14
C LEU A 314 6.83 18.11 3.30
N GLU A 315 7.29 19.35 3.39
CA GLU A 315 8.31 19.89 2.49
C GLU A 315 9.73 19.78 3.08
N ALA A 316 10.73 19.60 2.22
CA ALA A 316 12.13 19.65 2.64
C ALA A 316 12.51 21.05 3.14
N GLY A 317 13.26 21.09 4.25
CA GLY A 317 13.62 22.34 4.95
C GLY A 317 12.53 22.93 5.85
N GLU A 318 11.34 22.32 5.96
CA GLU A 318 10.28 22.81 6.86
C GLU A 318 10.55 22.49 8.34
N PHE A 319 11.12 21.31 8.60
CA PHE A 319 11.30 20.79 9.95
C PHE A 319 12.70 20.21 10.18
N THR A 320 13.22 20.38 11.40
CA THR A 320 14.35 19.57 11.90
C THR A 320 13.86 18.16 12.26
N PRO A 321 14.72 17.13 12.33
CA PRO A 321 14.32 15.80 12.77
C PRO A 321 13.55 15.80 14.10
N ASN A 322 14.00 16.58 15.09
CA ASN A 322 13.32 16.68 16.38
C ASN A 322 11.93 17.34 16.28
N ALA A 323 11.76 18.33 15.39
CA ALA A 323 10.46 18.92 15.11
C ALA A 323 9.52 17.93 14.40
N CYS A 324 10.01 17.19 13.41
CA CYS A 324 9.28 16.10 12.74
C CYS A 324 8.76 15.05 13.73
N LEU A 325 9.63 14.53 14.61
CA LEU A 325 9.24 13.53 15.60
C LEU A 325 8.20 14.08 16.59
N TYR A 326 8.40 15.30 17.08
CA TYR A 326 7.45 15.96 17.97
C TYR A 326 6.09 16.18 17.29
N PHE A 327 6.08 16.63 16.04
CA PHE A 327 4.87 16.88 15.25
C PHE A 327 4.03 15.61 15.10
N LEU A 328 4.57 14.54 14.51
CA LEU A 328 3.84 13.29 14.31
C LEU A 328 3.38 12.66 15.64
N LYS A 329 4.21 12.74 16.69
CA LYS A 329 3.85 12.28 18.04
C LYS A 329 2.67 13.04 18.63
N GLN A 330 2.60 14.37 18.45
CA GLN A 330 1.50 15.18 18.97
C GLN A 330 0.21 14.94 18.18
N VAL A 331 0.32 14.82 16.86
CA VAL A 331 -0.79 14.44 15.98
C VAL A 331 -1.37 13.08 16.41
N ASN A 332 -0.56 12.04 16.45
CA ASN A 332 -0.99 10.67 16.77
C ASN A 332 -1.49 10.47 18.20
N ARG A 333 -1.16 11.36 19.14
CA ARG A 333 -1.64 11.30 20.53
C ARG A 333 -2.87 12.14 20.84
N ARG A 334 -3.08 13.26 20.13
CA ARG A 334 -4.03 14.31 20.56
C ARG A 334 -4.88 14.93 19.46
N GLN A 335 -4.61 14.65 18.18
CA GLN A 335 -5.28 15.31 17.06
C GLN A 335 -5.73 14.26 16.04
N LYS A 336 -6.78 13.50 16.38
CA LYS A 336 -7.36 12.50 15.46
C LYS A 336 -7.89 13.11 14.16
N ASP A 337 -8.33 14.35 14.22
CA ASP A 337 -8.85 15.11 13.09
C ASP A 337 -7.74 15.79 12.25
N SER A 338 -6.46 15.61 12.63
CA SER A 338 -5.34 16.11 11.84
C SER A 338 -5.24 15.33 10.53
N PRO A 339 -5.01 15.98 9.38
CA PRO A 339 -4.81 15.28 8.12
C PRO A 339 -3.59 14.35 8.14
N TYR A 340 -2.68 14.45 9.12
CA TYR A 340 -1.51 13.58 9.27
C TYR A 340 -1.71 12.45 10.31
N TYR A 341 -2.91 12.27 10.88
CA TYR A 341 -3.17 11.22 11.88
C TYR A 341 -2.98 9.82 11.30
N GLY A 342 -2.21 8.98 12.00
CA GLY A 342 -1.84 7.63 11.55
C GLY A 342 -0.54 7.56 10.72
N GLU A 343 0.06 8.71 10.35
CA GLU A 343 1.36 8.72 9.68
C GLU A 343 2.51 8.45 10.66
N SER A 344 3.52 7.74 10.17
CA SER A 344 4.77 7.41 10.85
C SER A 344 5.97 7.73 9.96
N GLY A 345 7.08 8.15 10.58
CA GLY A 345 8.34 8.32 9.87
C GLY A 345 9.08 6.99 9.71
N LEU A 346 9.86 6.88 8.64
CA LEU A 346 10.52 5.63 8.24
C LEU A 346 11.69 5.22 9.14
N ILE A 347 12.06 3.94 9.04
CA ILE A 347 13.34 3.36 9.50
C ILE A 347 14.21 2.97 8.28
N PRO A 348 15.51 2.63 8.45
CA PRO A 348 16.38 2.25 7.33
C PRO A 348 15.82 1.12 6.46
N GLU A 349 15.24 0.09 7.08
CA GLU A 349 14.65 -1.06 6.41
C GLU A 349 13.50 -0.64 5.47
N ASP A 350 12.61 0.25 5.93
CA ASP A 350 11.49 0.77 5.11
C ASP A 350 12.02 1.47 3.86
N TRP A 351 13.06 2.30 4.02
CA TRP A 351 13.61 3.07 2.91
C TRP A 351 14.40 2.19 1.93
N ILE A 352 15.15 1.20 2.42
CA ILE A 352 15.91 0.27 1.56
C ILE A 352 14.97 -0.50 0.62
N ILE A 353 13.86 -1.04 1.15
CA ILE A 353 12.88 -1.74 0.29
C ILE A 353 12.18 -0.75 -0.64
N ALA A 354 11.74 0.42 -0.14
CA ALA A 354 11.11 1.45 -0.98
C ALA A 354 12.03 1.88 -2.13
N PHE A 355 13.34 2.05 -1.89
CA PHE A 355 14.30 2.41 -2.91
C PHE A 355 14.43 1.33 -4.00
N MET A 356 14.60 0.05 -3.61
CA MET A 356 14.71 -1.05 -4.57
C MET A 356 13.42 -1.23 -5.39
N THR A 357 12.25 -1.12 -4.75
CA THR A 357 10.95 -1.14 -5.42
C THR A 357 10.83 0.03 -6.40
N HIS A 358 11.18 1.26 -5.98
CA HIS A 358 11.11 2.44 -6.84
C HIS A 358 11.94 2.28 -8.11
N VAL A 359 13.24 1.97 -7.95
CA VAL A 359 14.17 1.80 -9.08
C VAL A 359 13.68 0.70 -10.03
N SER A 360 13.14 -0.41 -9.49
CA SER A 360 12.62 -1.52 -10.31
C SER A 360 11.34 -1.20 -11.08
N GLU A 361 10.59 -0.17 -10.65
CA GLU A 361 9.34 0.27 -11.29
C GLU A 361 9.53 1.47 -12.22
N THR A 362 10.48 2.38 -11.93
CA THR A 362 10.57 3.69 -12.62
C THR A 362 11.85 3.91 -13.43
N ASP A 363 12.85 3.03 -13.34
CA ASP A 363 14.23 3.26 -13.80
C ASP A 363 14.95 4.48 -13.16
N GLU A 364 14.32 5.19 -12.23
CA GLU A 364 14.82 6.40 -11.58
C GLU A 364 15.16 6.15 -10.09
N PRO A 365 16.11 6.89 -9.48
CA PRO A 365 16.44 6.75 -8.07
C PRO A 365 15.43 7.44 -7.14
N LEU A 366 15.06 6.77 -6.04
CA LEU A 366 14.25 7.38 -4.99
C LEU A 366 15.06 8.38 -4.16
N ASP A 367 14.44 9.50 -3.78
CA ASP A 367 14.97 10.49 -2.84
C ASP A 367 16.36 11.07 -3.22
N ASP A 368 16.52 11.50 -4.49
CA ASP A 368 17.70 12.28 -4.92
C ASP A 368 17.78 13.63 -4.18
N SER A 369 18.81 13.80 -3.35
CA SER A 369 18.98 15.02 -2.55
C SER A 369 19.41 16.25 -3.36
N TYR A 370 19.95 16.04 -4.57
CA TYR A 370 20.49 17.06 -5.48
C TYR A 370 19.55 17.42 -6.64
N ASP A 371 18.50 16.64 -6.88
CA ASP A 371 17.43 17.00 -7.82
C ASP A 371 16.71 18.30 -7.39
N GLN A 372 16.11 18.98 -8.37
CA GLN A 372 15.40 20.24 -8.16
C GLN A 372 13.97 20.07 -7.62
N LYS A 373 13.42 18.85 -7.62
CA LYS A 373 12.03 18.53 -7.24
C LYS A 373 11.98 17.65 -5.98
N THR A 374 12.70 16.53 -5.96
CA THR A 374 12.73 15.59 -4.83
C THR A 374 13.88 15.87 -3.85
N SER A 375 13.91 15.18 -2.71
CA SER A 375 14.86 15.41 -1.61
C SER A 375 15.20 14.11 -0.89
N GLY A 376 16.30 14.09 -0.14
CA GLY A 376 16.61 13.02 0.82
C GLY A 376 15.60 12.98 1.97
N THR A 377 15.60 11.89 2.76
CA THR A 377 14.72 11.75 3.93
C THR A 377 15.46 11.60 5.25
N PHE A 378 14.88 12.19 6.30
CA PHE A 378 15.13 11.76 7.68
C PHE A 378 14.39 10.45 7.97
N LEU A 379 15.04 9.52 8.65
CA LEU A 379 14.47 8.24 9.08
C LEU A 379 14.14 8.30 10.58
N ILE A 380 13.24 9.22 10.93
CA ILE A 380 12.91 9.56 12.32
C ILE A 380 12.22 8.43 13.12
N GLY A 381 11.82 7.35 12.45
CA GLY A 381 11.37 6.12 13.11
C GLY A 381 12.48 5.43 13.88
N CYS A 382 13.73 5.86 13.71
CA CYS A 382 14.92 5.30 14.34
C CYS A 382 15.86 6.38 14.91
N PHE A 383 16.74 5.97 15.81
CA PHE A 383 17.75 6.83 16.45
C PHE A 383 18.96 6.00 16.91
N SER A 384 20.17 6.55 16.85
CA SER A 384 21.35 5.98 17.52
C SER A 384 21.66 6.79 18.78
N PRO A 385 21.33 6.31 20.00
CA PRO A 385 21.63 7.02 21.24
C PRO A 385 23.13 7.10 21.52
N PHE A 386 23.91 6.10 21.09
CA PHE A 386 25.36 6.10 21.25
C PHE A 386 26.03 7.21 20.44
N GLN A 387 25.64 7.39 19.18
CA GLN A 387 26.22 8.41 18.28
C GLN A 387 25.48 9.76 18.35
N MET A 388 24.32 9.83 19.00
CA MET A 388 23.40 10.97 19.03
C MET A 388 22.93 11.44 17.63
N LYS A 389 22.84 10.51 16.68
CA LYS A 389 22.43 10.76 15.29
C LYS A 389 21.09 10.12 14.95
N ILE A 390 20.32 10.80 14.10
CA ILE A 390 19.11 10.28 13.47
C ILE A 390 19.50 9.76 12.09
N PRO A 391 19.20 8.50 11.73
CA PRO A 391 19.52 7.98 10.40
C PRO A 391 18.84 8.82 9.31
N GLY A 392 19.49 8.92 8.16
CA GLY A 392 18.94 9.53 6.95
C GLY A 392 19.34 8.72 5.73
N ALA A 393 18.57 8.84 4.66
CA ALA A 393 18.87 8.17 3.41
C ALA A 393 18.54 9.07 2.23
N ASP A 394 19.40 9.01 1.22
CA ASP A 394 19.24 9.71 -0.04
C ASP A 394 19.95 8.97 -1.17
N TRP A 395 19.48 9.21 -2.39
CA TRP A 395 20.34 9.06 -3.55
C TRP A 395 21.20 10.31 -3.70
N ASN A 396 22.52 10.12 -3.76
CA ASN A 396 23.44 11.23 -3.97
C ASN A 396 23.77 11.35 -5.46
N GLY A 397 23.11 12.28 -6.15
CA GLY A 397 23.30 12.51 -7.59
C GLY A 397 24.75 12.83 -7.99
N GLU A 398 25.48 13.60 -7.17
CA GLU A 398 26.90 13.96 -7.43
C GLU A 398 27.85 12.76 -7.42
N PHE A 399 27.65 11.82 -6.50
CA PHE A 399 28.48 10.61 -6.38
C PHE A 399 27.90 9.39 -7.09
N SER A 400 26.67 9.51 -7.59
CA SER A 400 25.93 8.48 -8.32
C SER A 400 25.80 7.18 -7.50
N SER A 401 25.44 7.33 -6.23
CA SER A 401 25.46 6.26 -5.22
C SER A 401 24.39 6.48 -4.16
N VAL A 402 23.85 5.40 -3.59
CA VAL A 402 23.03 5.50 -2.37
C VAL A 402 23.90 5.96 -1.20
N HIS A 403 23.35 6.80 -0.34
CA HIS A 403 23.98 7.25 0.88
C HIS A 403 23.05 7.01 2.10
N LEU A 404 23.61 6.36 3.12
CA LEU A 404 22.99 6.11 4.42
C LEU A 404 23.76 6.90 5.49
N GLY A 405 23.18 8.03 5.90
CA GLY A 405 23.83 9.10 6.64
C GLY A 405 23.36 9.28 8.09
N GLY A 406 24.09 10.11 8.85
CA GLY A 406 23.74 10.47 10.23
C GLY A 406 23.47 11.96 10.41
N ASN A 407 22.24 12.33 10.74
CA ASN A 407 21.80 13.72 10.93
C ASN A 407 21.78 14.12 12.41
N ASP A 408 22.11 15.38 12.70
CA ASP A 408 21.90 15.95 14.04
C ASP A 408 20.42 16.26 14.29
N ARG A 409 19.97 16.12 15.53
CA ARG A 409 18.55 16.33 15.91
C ARG A 409 18.00 17.74 15.60
N ALA A 410 18.89 18.72 15.50
CA ALA A 410 18.59 20.11 15.16
C ALA A 410 19.07 20.52 13.75
N PHE A 411 19.52 19.56 12.94
CA PHE A 411 19.90 19.80 11.55
C PHE A 411 18.68 20.25 10.74
N LEU A 412 18.89 21.26 9.89
CA LEU A 412 17.89 21.77 8.95
C LEU A 412 18.57 21.90 7.59
N SER A 413 17.99 21.29 6.56
CA SER A 413 18.48 21.39 5.19
C SER A 413 17.32 21.50 4.22
N SER A 414 17.46 22.31 3.18
CA SER A 414 16.55 22.36 2.04
C SER A 414 16.67 21.13 1.11
N SER A 415 17.69 20.28 1.30
CA SER A 415 17.90 19.05 0.54
C SER A 415 17.35 17.78 1.22
N VAL A 416 16.82 17.89 2.44
CA VAL A 416 16.31 16.76 3.22
C VAL A 416 14.96 17.12 3.87
N GLY A 417 14.00 16.21 3.77
CA GLY A 417 12.67 16.35 4.37
C GLY A 417 12.25 15.09 5.13
N LEU A 418 10.95 14.82 5.16
CA LEU A 418 10.37 13.67 5.84
C LEU A 418 9.44 12.89 4.91
N ARG A 419 9.85 11.66 4.58
CA ARG A 419 8.95 10.63 4.06
C ARG A 419 8.14 10.02 5.19
N THR A 420 6.84 9.87 4.98
CA THR A 420 5.92 9.19 5.91
C THR A 420 5.21 8.02 5.24
N SER A 421 4.73 7.09 6.06
CA SER A 421 3.88 5.97 5.66
C SER A 421 2.90 5.61 6.78
N VAL A 422 1.86 4.86 6.44
CA VAL A 422 0.86 4.33 7.37
C VAL A 422 1.13 2.85 7.58
N VAL A 423 1.36 2.42 8.82
CA VAL A 423 1.49 0.99 9.16
C VAL A 423 0.09 0.37 9.30
N VAL A 424 -0.09 -0.82 8.71
CA VAL A 424 -1.34 -1.60 8.61
C VAL A 424 -1.46 -2.63 9.73
#